data_AF-A0A840NN84-F1
#
_entry.id   AF-A0A840NN84-F1
#
_cell.length_a   1.000
_cell.length_b   1.000
_cell.length_c   1.000
_cell.angle_alpha   90.00
_cell.angle_beta   90.00
_cell.angle_gamma   90.00
#
_symmetry.space_group_name_H-M   'P 1'
#
loop_
_entity.id
_entity.type
_entity.pdbx_description
1 polymer ?
#
loop_
_entity_poly.entity_id
_entity_poly.type
_entity_poly.pdbx_seq_one_letter_code
_entity_poly.pdbx_strand_id
1 'polypeptide(L)' 'MAYVAAGRIDGFWEDNLQIWDMAAGILMVREAGGFVTDKDGGDAIFHKKNIIAGNEYIRIKLEKALKKGI' A
#
# COMPACT_ATOMS: atom_id res chain seq x y z
N MET A 1 -3.13 2.04 -7.40
CA MET A 1 -1.84 1.33 -7.34
C MET A 1 -1.04 1.31 -8.64
N ALA A 2 -1.63 1.06 -9.82
CA ALA A 2 -0.87 1.07 -11.08
C ALA A 2 -0.07 2.37 -11.32
N TYR A 3 -0.61 3.51 -10.87
CA TYR A 3 0.10 4.80 -10.93
C TYR A 3 1.27 4.88 -9.95
N VAL A 4 1.19 4.20 -8.80
CA VAL A 4 2.32 4.07 -7.86
C VAL A 4 3.42 3.21 -8.47
N ALA A 5 3.06 2.06 -9.06
CA ALA A 5 4.01 1.20 -9.76
C ALA A 5 4.69 1.90 -10.94
N ALA A 6 3.97 2.77 -11.66
CA ALA A 6 4.50 3.56 -12.76
C ALA A 6 5.24 4.84 -12.32
N GLY A 7 5.42 5.08 -11.01
CA GLY A 7 6.10 6.28 -10.49
C GLY A 7 5.35 7.60 -10.74
N ARG A 8 4.05 7.55 -11.07
CA ARG A 8 3.21 8.75 -11.29
C ARG A 8 2.69 9.35 -9.99
N ILE A 9 2.57 8.54 -8.96
CA ILE A 9 2.15 8.94 -7.61
C ILE A 9 3.10 8.26 -6.61
N ASP A 10 3.53 8.96 -5.57
CA ASP A 10 4.53 8.45 -4.62
C ASP A 10 4.02 7.38 -3.64
N GLY A 11 2.71 7.38 -3.36
CA GLY A 11 2.09 6.38 -2.47
C GLY A 11 0.57 6.40 -2.50
N PHE A 12 -0.03 5.36 -1.92
CA PHE A 12 -1.46 5.12 -1.90
C PHE A 12 -1.85 4.39 -0.61
N TRP A 13 -2.98 4.74 -0.01
CA TRP A 13 -3.57 4.00 1.10
C TRP A 13 -5.09 4.01 1.00
N GLU A 14 -5.74 2.93 1.42
CA GLU A 14 -7.21 2.85 1.47
C GLU A 14 -7.67 1.73 2.42
N ASP A 15 -8.93 1.79 2.86
CA ASP A 15 -9.63 0.76 3.64
C ASP A 15 -10.79 0.15 2.84
N ASN A 16 -11.32 -0.97 3.33
CA ASN A 16 -12.52 -1.63 2.81
C ASN A 16 -12.42 -2.12 1.35
N LEU A 17 -11.21 -2.39 0.87
CA LEU A 17 -10.98 -2.93 -0.47
C LEU A 17 -11.23 -4.44 -0.53
N GLN A 18 -11.75 -4.93 -1.64
CA GLN A 18 -11.88 -6.37 -1.89
C GLN A 18 -10.61 -6.92 -2.54
N ILE A 19 -10.48 -8.24 -2.55
CA ILE A 19 -9.29 -8.93 -3.07
C ILE A 19 -9.03 -8.55 -4.53
N TRP A 20 -10.08 -8.47 -5.37
CA TRP A 20 -9.94 -8.12 -6.78
C TRP A 20 -9.50 -6.66 -7.02
N ASP A 21 -9.78 -5.74 -6.09
CA ASP A 21 -9.33 -4.35 -6.19
C ASP A 21 -7.81 -4.24 -5.99
N MET A 22 -7.25 -5.15 -5.18
CA MET A 22 -5.86 -5.07 -4.72
C MET A 22 -4.91 -6.05 -5.40
N ALA A 23 -5.35 -7.27 -5.73
CA ALA A 23 -4.46 -8.37 -6.10
C ALA A 23 -3.48 -8.02 -7.23
N ALA A 24 -3.99 -7.48 -8.35
CA ALA A 24 -3.14 -7.11 -9.48
C ALA A 24 -2.18 -5.95 -9.14
N GLY A 25 -2.67 -4.93 -8.44
CA GLY A 25 -1.85 -3.77 -8.12
C GLY A 25 -0.78 -4.03 -7.06
N ILE A 26 -1.01 -4.96 -6.12
CA ILE A 26 0.02 -5.41 -5.17
C ILE A 26 1.21 -5.98 -5.94
N LEU A 27 0.96 -6.88 -6.89
CA LEU A 27 2.00 -7.49 -7.71
C LEU A 27 2.74 -6.41 -8.52
N MET A 28 2.01 -5.52 -9.19
CA MET A 28 2.62 -4.43 -9.97
C MET A 28 3.56 -3.55 -9.14
N VAL A 29 3.14 -3.13 -7.94
CA VAL A 29 3.99 -2.27 -7.09
C VAL A 29 5.22 -3.03 -6.60
N ARG A 30 5.09 -4.31 -6.22
CA ARG A 30 6.23 -5.12 -5.77
C ARG A 30 7.26 -5.35 -6.88
N GLU A 31 6.82 -5.70 -8.09
CA GLU A 31 7.70 -5.90 -9.25
C GLU A 31 8.37 -4.60 -9.71
N ALA A 32 7.73 -3.45 -9.48
CA ALA A 32 8.33 -2.13 -9.71
C ALA A 32 9.35 -1.73 -8.63
N GLY A 33 9.66 -2.60 -7.66
CA GLY A 33 10.58 -2.33 -6.54
C GLY A 33 9.95 -1.56 -5.38
N GLY A 34 8.63 -1.41 -5.37
CA GLY A 34 7.88 -0.80 -4.28
C GLY A 34 7.50 -1.81 -3.19
N PHE A 35 6.98 -1.27 -2.09
CA PHE A 35 6.54 -2.02 -0.93
C PHE A 35 5.05 -1.85 -0.71
N VAL A 36 4.41 -2.93 -0.28
CA VAL A 36 2.97 -2.97 -0.03
C VAL A 36 2.70 -3.74 1.24
N THR A 37 2.02 -3.11 2.19
CA THR A 37 1.67 -3.65 3.51
C THR A 37 0.21 -3.37 3.84
N ASP A 38 -0.30 -4.02 4.88
CA ASP A 38 -1.49 -3.54 5.59
C ASP A 38 -1.16 -2.22 6.35
N LYS A 39 -2.16 -1.59 6.96
CA LYS A 39 -1.99 -0.33 7.72
C LYS A 39 -1.14 -0.46 8.98
N ASP A 40 -0.96 -1.67 9.50
CA ASP A 40 -0.12 -1.93 10.66
C ASP A 40 1.34 -2.19 10.27
N GLY A 41 1.62 -2.31 8.98
CA GLY A 41 2.94 -2.62 8.43
C GLY A 41 3.16 -4.12 8.15
N GLY A 42 2.13 -4.95 8.29
CA GLY A 42 2.16 -6.40 8.06
C GLY A 42 1.75 -6.82 6.65
N ASP A 43 1.59 -8.14 6.44
CA ASP A 43 1.22 -8.73 5.15
C ASP A 43 -0.25 -9.20 5.07
N ALA A 44 -1.05 -8.95 6.11
CA ALA A 44 -2.43 -9.40 6.25
C ALA A 44 -3.43 -8.55 5.41
N ILE A 45 -3.00 -8.06 4.25
CA ILE A 45 -3.70 -7.08 3.39
C ILE A 45 -5.10 -7.57 3.01
N PHE A 46 -5.23 -8.84 2.60
CA PHE A 46 -6.52 -9.40 2.19
C PHE A 46 -7.48 -9.62 3.36
N HIS A 47 -6.97 -9.99 4.53
CA HIS A 47 -7.80 -10.20 5.72
C HIS A 47 -8.26 -8.85 6.28
N LYS A 48 -7.36 -7.87 6.39
CA LYS A 48 -7.66 -6.56 6.97
C LYS A 48 -8.35 -5.61 5.99
N LYS A 49 -8.40 -5.94 4.70
CA LYS A 49 -9.03 -5.15 3.64
C LYS A 49 -8.51 -3.71 3.58
N ASN A 50 -7.25 -3.50 3.98
CA ASN A 50 -6.59 -2.21 3.96
C ASN A 50 -5.16 -2.36 3.44
N ILE A 51 -4.65 -1.27 2.89
CA ILE A 51 -3.38 -1.29 2.18
C ILE A 51 -2.65 0.05 2.33
N ILE A 52 -1.32 -0.02 2.35
CA ILE A 52 -0.40 1.10 2.13
C ILE A 52 0.61 0.64 1.07
N ALA A 53 0.74 1.40 -0.01
CA ALA A 53 1.66 1.13 -1.12
C ALA A 53 2.53 2.36 -1.40
N GLY A 54 3.80 2.15 -1.73
CA GLY A 54 4.75 3.22 -2.10
C GLY A 54 6.17 2.66 -2.21
N ASN A 55 7.15 3.52 -2.47
CA ASN A 55 8.56 3.13 -2.30
C ASN A 55 8.90 2.93 -0.81
N GLU A 56 10.10 2.40 -0.52
CA GLU A 56 10.56 2.10 0.85
C GLU A 56 10.35 3.28 1.82
N TYR A 57 10.76 4.48 1.39
CA TYR A 57 10.72 5.68 2.21
C TYR A 57 9.30 6.22 2.42
N ILE A 58 8.51 6.29 1.35
CA ILE A 58 7.17 6.89 1.38
C ILE A 58 6.18 5.98 2.10
N ARG A 59 6.24 4.66 1.90
CA ARG A 59 5.36 3.71 2.60
C ARG A 59 5.51 3.82 4.12
N ILE A 60 6.75 3.87 4.63
CA ILE A 60 7.03 4.02 6.07
C ILE A 60 6.52 5.37 6.60
N LYS A 61 6.72 6.45 5.84
CA LYS A 61 6.22 7.79 6.24
C LYS A 61 4.70 7.85 6.27
N LEU A 62 4.03 7.26 5.29
CA LEU A 62 2.57 7.15 5.25
C LEU A 62 2.05 6.34 6.45
N GLU A 63 2.65 5.19 6.73
CA GLU A 63 2.27 4.37 7.90
C GLU A 63 2.34 5.17 9.21
N LYS A 64 3.45 5.90 9.43
CA LYS A 64 3.62 6.75 10.62
C LYS A 64 2.61 7.91 10.66
N ALA A 65 2.33 8.53 9.52
CA ALA A 65 1.39 9.64 9.44
C ALA A 65 -0.05 9.19 9.72
N LEU A 66 -0.45 8.02 9.21
CA LEU A 66 -1.78 7.45 9.40
C LEU A 66 -2.04 6.99 10.83
N LYS A 67 -0.99 6.58 11.57
CA LYS A 67 -1.09 6.23 13.00
C LYS A 67 -1.09 7.45 13.93
N LYS A 68 -0.84 8.66 13.43
CA LYS A 68 -0.73 9.85 14.28
C LYS A 68 -2.12 10.41 14.63
N GLY A 69 -2.52 10.28 15.89
CA GLY A 69 -3.79 10.83 16.40
C GLY A 69 -4.95 9.83 16.47
N ILE A 70 -4.65 8.54 16.26
CA ILE A 70 -5.43 7.39 16.73
C ILE A 70 -4.84 6.96 18.07
#